data_AF-A0A7V4EQA4-F1
#
_entry.id   AF-A0A7V4EQA4-F1
#
_cell.length_a   1.000
_cell.length_b   1.000
_cell.length_c   1.000
_cell.angle_alpha   90.00
_cell.angle_beta   90.00
_cell.angle_gamma   90.00
#
_symmetry.space_group_name_H-M   'P 1'
#
loop_
_entity.id
_entity.type
_entity.pdbx_description
1 polymer ?
#
loop_
_entity_poly.entity_id
_entity_poly.type
_entity_poly.pdbx_seq_one_letter_code
_entity_poly.pdbx_strand_id
1 'polypeptide(L)'
;MQTLVIYDISDDKLRTRMEALCRNFGMRRIQKSAFLGLADADRRQELLQRTRQLMAGMESYDVRIFPMCATDFDAMQIVTDTDPEPPATEPEQLGIVIV
;
A
#
# COMPACT_ATOMS: atom_id res chain seq x y z
N MET A 1 8.92 5.42 5.89
CA MET A 1 9.20 3.98 5.66
C MET A 1 8.17 3.46 4.68
N GLN A 2 8.55 2.49 3.85
CA GLN A 2 7.55 1.81 3.02
C GLN A 2 6.62 1.01 3.94
N THR A 3 5.32 1.05 3.67
CA THR A 3 4.32 0.30 4.42
C THR A 3 3.52 -0.56 3.47
N LEU A 4 3.48 -1.86 3.74
CA LEU A 4 2.67 -2.85 3.04
C LEU A 4 1.41 -3.12 3.84
N VAL A 5 0.26 -2.99 3.19
CA VAL A 5 -1.03 -3.40 3.72
C VAL A 5 -1.48 -4.63 2.96
N ILE A 6 -1.77 -5.72 3.66
CA ILE A 6 -2.34 -6.93 3.09
C ILE A 6 -3.69 -7.14 3.76
N TYR A 7 -4.70 -7.54 2.99
CA TYR A 7 -5.98 -7.91 3.56
C TYR A 7 -6.56 -9.18 2.93
N ASP A 8 -7.45 -9.82 3.65
CA ASP A 8 -8.38 -10.83 3.16
C ASP A 8 -9.77 -10.43 3.65
N ILE A 9 -10.67 -10.08 2.73
CA ILE A 9 -11.99 -9.53 3.05
C ILE A 9 -13.01 -10.19 2.11
N SER A 10 -13.90 -10.99 2.69
CA SER A 10 -14.91 -11.72 1.94
C SER A 10 -15.97 -10.79 1.33
N ASP A 11 -16.46 -9.81 2.08
CA ASP A 11 -17.48 -8.86 1.61
C ASP A 11 -16.91 -7.85 0.60
N ASP A 12 -17.49 -7.83 -0.61
CA ASP A 12 -17.01 -6.98 -1.72
C ASP A 12 -17.21 -5.48 -1.45
N LYS A 13 -18.25 -5.08 -0.71
CA LYS A 13 -18.50 -3.68 -0.37
C LYS A 13 -17.48 -3.18 0.63
N LEU A 14 -17.17 -3.98 1.64
CA LEU A 14 -16.14 -3.71 2.65
C LEU A 14 -14.76 -3.66 2.00
N ARG A 15 -14.46 -4.58 1.07
CA ARG A 15 -13.22 -4.57 0.29
C ARG A 15 -13.07 -3.29 -0.52
N THR A 16 -14.14 -2.86 -1.20
CA THR A 16 -14.15 -1.59 -1.96
C THR A 16 -13.88 -0.39 -1.05
N ARG A 17 -14.47 -0.38 0.17
CA ARG A 17 -14.20 0.67 1.16
C ARG A 17 -12.76 0.63 1.67
N MET A 18 -12.18 -0.57 1.86
CA MET A 18 -10.78 -0.73 2.26
C MET A 18 -9.84 -0.21 1.17
N GLU A 19 -10.12 -0.51 -0.10
CA GLU A 19 -9.37 0.03 -1.24
C GLU A 19 -9.40 1.56 -1.28
N ALA A 20 -10.58 2.16 -1.07
CA ALA A 20 -10.73 3.62 -1.01
C ALA A 20 -9.95 4.22 0.17
N LEU A 21 -9.98 3.58 1.35
CA LEU A 21 -9.22 3.99 2.52
C LEU A 21 -7.71 4.01 2.20
N CYS A 22 -7.15 2.93 1.65
CA CYS A 22 -5.73 2.87 1.29
C CYS A 22 -5.35 3.96 0.27
N ARG A 23 -6.18 4.23 -0.74
CA ARG A 23 -5.94 5.30 -1.72
C ARG A 23 -5.95 6.69 -1.08
N ASN A 24 -6.85 6.95 -0.14
CA ASN A 24 -6.89 8.22 0.60
C ASN A 24 -5.63 8.44 1.44
N PHE A 25 -4.97 7.37 1.88
CA PHE A 25 -3.66 7.43 2.54
C PHE A 25 -2.48 7.60 1.57
N GLY A 26 -2.74 7.73 0.26
CA GLY A 26 -1.71 7.86 -0.77
C GLY A 26 -1.01 6.53 -1.11
N MET A 27 -1.61 5.39 -0.76
CA MET A 27 -1.06 4.08 -1.07
C MET A 27 -1.44 3.63 -2.48
N ARG A 28 -0.51 2.98 -3.17
CA ARG A 28 -0.72 2.37 -4.48
C ARG A 28 -1.14 0.92 -4.32
N ARG A 29 -2.15 0.49 -5.08
CA ARG A 29 -2.55 -0.92 -5.15
C ARG A 29 -1.48 -1.72 -5.91
N ILE A 30 -0.98 -2.80 -5.32
CA ILE A 30 0.04 -3.66 -5.93
C ILE A 30 -0.48 -5.07 -6.24
N GLN A 31 -1.51 -5.54 -5.53
CA GLN A 31 -2.26 -6.77 -5.83
C GLN A 31 -3.74 -6.55 -5.49
N LYS A 32 -4.60 -7.53 -5.84
CA LYS A 32 -6.05 -7.47 -5.54
C LYS A 32 -6.32 -7.16 -4.07
N SER A 33 -5.50 -7.72 -3.18
CA SER A 33 -5.64 -7.57 -1.73
C SER A 33 -4.40 -7.00 -1.04
N ALA A 34 -3.59 -6.21 -1.76
CA ALA A 34 -2.41 -5.58 -1.18
C ALA A 34 -2.14 -4.16 -1.71
N PHE A 35 -1.73 -3.28 -0.80
CA PHE A 35 -1.38 -1.88 -1.04
C PHE A 35 -0.01 -1.54 -0.47
N LEU A 36 0.67 -0.60 -1.11
CA LEU A 36 2.02 -0.20 -0.77
C LEU A 36 2.14 1.33 -0.83
N GLY A 37 2.66 1.95 0.22
CA GLY A 37 2.87 3.40 0.23
C GLY A 37 3.79 3.89 1.36
N LEU A 38 4.24 5.13 1.24
CA LEU A 38 5.02 5.77 2.30
C LEU A 38 4.11 6.18 3.46
N ALA A 39 4.43 5.70 4.66
CA ALA A 39 3.79 6.15 5.89
C ALA A 39 4.83 6.19 7.03
N ASP A 40 4.81 7.26 7.81
CA ASP A 40 5.54 7.35 9.08
C ASP A 40 4.75 6.68 10.22
N ALA A 41 5.25 6.79 11.45
CA ALA A 41 4.62 6.11 12.59
C ALA A 41 3.20 6.60 12.86
N ASP A 42 2.99 7.91 12.85
CA ASP A 42 1.70 8.53 13.16
C ASP A 42 0.67 8.20 12.07
N ARG A 43 1.08 8.30 10.80
CA ARG A 43 0.22 7.98 9.66
C ARG A 43 -0.15 6.49 9.64
N ARG A 44 0.75 5.59 10.09
CA ARG A 44 0.42 4.17 10.28
C ARG A 44 -0.56 3.94 11.43
N GLN A 45 -0.42 4.66 12.54
CA GLN A 45 -1.37 4.57 13.66
C GLN A 45 -2.75 5.06 13.25
N GLU A 46 -2.83 6.17 12.50
CA GLU A 46 -4.10 6.67 11.97
C GLU A 46 -4.72 5.64 11.01
N LEU A 47 -3.95 5.09 10.07
CA LEU A 47 -4.45 4.05 9.16
C LEU A 47 -5.02 2.85 9.92
N LEU A 48 -4.32 2.39 10.96
CA LEU A 48 -4.78 1.29 11.80
C LEU A 48 -6.08 1.63 12.53
N GLN A 49 -6.22 2.85 13.06
CA GLN A 49 -7.45 3.31 13.70
C GLN A 49 -8.61 3.38 12.72
N ARG A 50 -8.41 3.97 11.54
CA ARG A 50 -9.44 4.07 10.47
C ARG A 50 -9.85 2.70 9.96
N THR A 51 -8.89 1.77 9.84
CA THR A 51 -9.16 0.37 9.48
C THR A 51 -10.05 -0.28 10.54
N ARG A 52 -9.73 -0.15 11.84
CA ARG A 52 -10.57 -0.68 12.92
C ARG A 52 -11.99 -0.11 12.90
N GLN A 53 -12.13 1.18 12.65
CA GLN A 53 -13.44 1.83 12.51
C GLN A 53 -14.22 1.28 11.32
N LEU A 54 -13.55 1.07 10.18
CA LEU A 54 -14.16 0.51 8.98
C LEU A 54 -14.62 -0.95 9.19
N MET A 55 -13.87 -1.72 9.97
CA MET A 55 -14.18 -3.13 10.25
C MET A 55 -15.17 -3.33 11.41
N ALA A 56 -15.51 -2.27 12.15
CA ALA A 56 -16.38 -2.37 13.31
C ALA A 56 -17.77 -2.90 12.93
N GLY A 57 -18.19 -4.00 13.57
CA GLY A 57 -19.47 -4.66 13.28
C GLY A 57 -19.50 -5.48 11.99
N MET A 58 -18.35 -5.68 11.35
CA MET A 58 -18.20 -6.53 10.17
C MET A 58 -17.64 -7.90 10.57
N GLU A 59 -17.78 -8.89 9.69
CA GLU A 59 -17.28 -10.25 9.87
C GLU A 59 -16.33 -10.66 8.75
N SER A 60 -15.58 -11.75 8.95
CA SER A 60 -14.75 -12.40 7.93
C SER A 60 -13.74 -11.46 7.24
N TYR A 61 -12.86 -10.85 8.04
CA TYR A 61 -11.75 -10.02 7.59
C TYR A 61 -10.43 -10.35 8.31
N ASP A 62 -9.31 -10.21 7.61
CA ASP A 62 -7.94 -10.12 8.15
C ASP A 62 -7.27 -8.92 7.47
N VAL A 63 -6.69 -7.99 8.24
CA VAL A 63 -5.94 -6.85 7.72
C VAL A 63 -4.64 -6.71 8.49
N ARG A 64 -3.52 -6.69 7.76
CA ARG A 64 -2.17 -6.60 8.32
C ARG A 64 -1.43 -5.41 7.72
N ILE A 65 -0.72 -4.67 8.57
CA ILE A 65 0.02 -3.46 8.20
C ILE A 65 1.48 -3.65 8.62
N PHE A 66 2.37 -3.76 7.64
CA PHE A 66 3.79 -4.03 7.82
C PHE A 66 4.63 -2.80 7.46
N PRO A 67 5.28 -2.12 8.41
CA PRO A 67 6.36 -1.21 8.09
C PRO A 67 7.59 -2.01 7.63
N MET A 68 8.16 -1.63 6.49
CA MET A 68 9.38 -2.22 5.95
C MET A 68 10.48 -1.17 5.94
N CYS A 69 11.70 -1.57 6.32
CA CYS A 69 12.87 -0.73 6.13
C CYS A 69 13.22 -0.64 4.64
N ALA A 70 14.11 0.30 4.28
CA ALA A 70 14.54 0.46 2.88
C ALA A 70 15.17 -0.84 2.35
N THR A 71 16.06 -1.46 3.13
CA THR A 71 16.74 -2.70 2.75
C THR A 71 15.78 -3.84 2.44
N ASP A 72 14.77 -4.07 3.28
CA ASP A 72 13.78 -5.15 3.05
C ASP A 72 12.92 -4.86 1.83
N PHE A 73 12.59 -3.57 1.62
CA PHE A 73 11.80 -3.16 0.46
C PHE A 73 12.58 -3.29 -0.85
N ASP A 74 13.85 -2.89 -0.86
CA ASP A 74 14.74 -3.00 -2.02
C ASP A 74 15.02 -4.46 -2.39
N ALA A 75 14.96 -5.37 -1.41
CA ALA A 75 15.09 -6.80 -1.61
C ALA A 75 13.78 -7.50 -2.05
N MET A 76 12.67 -6.76 -2.23
CA MET A 76 11.38 -7.33 -2.61
C MET A 76 11.44 -8.02 -3.97
N GLN A 77 11.10 -9.31 -4.01
CA GLN A 77 11.02 -10.08 -5.24
C GLN A 77 9.56 -10.21 -5.69
N ILE A 78 9.32 -10.10 -7.00
CA ILE A 78 7.99 -10.12 -7.60
C ILE A 78 7.99 -11.17 -8.72
N VAL A 79 6.95 -12.02 -8.73
CA VAL A 79 6.68 -12.98 -9.80
C VAL A 79 5.27 -12.74 -10.31
N THR A 80 5.16 -12.49 -11.62
CA THR A 80 3.90 -12.19 -12.32
C THR A 80 3.86 -13.01 -13.60
N ASP A 81 2.66 -13.31 -14.09
CA ASP A 81 2.46 -13.99 -15.39
C ASP A 81 2.74 -13.07 -16.58
N THR A 82 2.78 -11.76 -16.32
CA THR A 82 3.05 -10.68 -17.25
C THR A 82 4.31 -9.95 -16.79
N ASP A 83 5.19 -9.51 -17.69
CA ASP A 83 6.38 -8.74 -17.28
C ASP A 83 5.96 -7.54 -16.39
N PRO A 84 6.64 -7.29 -15.26
CA PRO A 84 6.27 -6.19 -14.38
C PRO A 84 6.35 -4.89 -15.17
N GLU A 85 5.23 -4.18 -15.25
CA GLU A 85 5.19 -2.84 -15.81
C GLU A 85 6.23 -2.01 -15.03
N PRO A 86 7.19 -1.36 -15.72
CA PRO A 86 8.26 -0.64 -15.04
C PRO A 86 7.62 0.35 -14.05
N PRO A 87 8.23 0.56 -12.87
CA PRO A 87 7.74 1.58 -11.96
C PRO A 87 7.61 2.86 -12.76
N ALA A 88 6.43 3.51 -12.69
CA ALA A 88 6.20 4.79 -13.35
C ALA A 88 7.35 5.70 -12.92
N THR A 89 8.29 5.92 -13.82
CA THR A 89 9.45 6.77 -13.60
C THR A 89 8.90 8.12 -13.21
N GLU A 90 9.12 8.53 -11.95
CA GLU A 90 9.07 9.95 -11.64
C GLU A 90 10.01 10.61 -12.66
N PRO A 91 9.55 11.60 -13.45
CA PRO A 91 10.40 12.22 -14.44
C PRO A 91 11.64 12.75 -13.73
N GLU A 92 12.79 12.30 -14.19
CA GLU A 92 14.10 12.75 -13.75
C GLU A 92 14.09 14.29 -13.70
N GLN A 93 14.29 14.87 -12.51
CA GLN A 93 14.74 16.25 -12.41
C GLN A 93 16.20 16.31 -12.89
N LEU A 94 16.41 16.09 -14.18
CA LEU A 94 17.67 16.30 -14.87
C LEU A 94 17.67 17.73 -15.41
N GLY A 95 17.90 18.66 -14.48
CA GLY A 95 18.23 20.05 -14.75
C GLY A 95 19.67 20.37 -14.33
N ILE A 96 20.63 19.53 -14.71
CA ILE A 96 22.05 19.92 -14.72
C ILE A 96 22.33 20.50 -16.09
N VAL A 97 22.36 21.83 -16.17
CA VAL A 97 22.95 22.56 -17.29
C VAL A 97 24.47 22.55 -17.09
N ILE A 98 25.18 21.78 -17.91
CA ILE A 98 26.59 22.05 -18.21
C ILE A 98 26.63 22.71 -19.59
N VAL A 99 26.68 24.05 -19.59
CA VAL A 99 27.53 24.88 -20.47
C VAL A 99 27.70 26.24 -19.81
#